data_AF-A0A7Y7XF77-F1
#
_entry.id   AF-A0A7Y7XF77-F1
#
_cell.length_a   1.000
_cell.length_b   1.000
_cell.length_c   1.000
_cell.angle_alpha   90.00
_cell.angle_beta   90.00
_cell.angle_gamma   90.00
#
_symmetry.space_group_name_H-M   'P 1'
#
loop_
_entity.id
_entity.type
_entity.pdbx_description
1 polymer ?
#
loop_
_entity_poly.entity_id
_entity_poly.type
_entity_poly.pdbx_seq_one_letter_code
_entity_poly.pdbx_strand_id
1 'polypeptide(L)'
;MGSQWDDDFFGRRDKKECALCRPGYPCFWCSKPDWRTESWGSFGGVEQRDPAPAPLQIPLQKEPWPQSKPPQSVIFAKSCEPGNWCRTEAGTATEPASHFGKVMVSKSKAIPAGAAALGATLGADAALGRIAGGGIIQEGFRWMLRSALVAGGGATVFIAGMLPARMGDGTLYSDDELRQMSAAASRVRFQFRHDAEGVLQLYGIHTAASGGDSVRVVTAQWRADGRTLEAHLDDGITLLWTPNGGPLLTPELTFPEHTDEPMGSIRVHPIEEGVDSQIDGYPAADDITLGDRIITFPINSGLRSIYVVFSKPLAGDHSYHQAPKGLVAFPDAVRDKVKGSVQGGGKKRTRWKDRKGRIYEWDSQHGAVEMYDKQGRHLGEYDPDTGEQTKPAKPGRKVEK
;
A
#
# COMPACT_ATOMS: atom_id res chain seq x y z
N MET A 1 -55.53 55.87 2.25
CA MET A 1 -56.99 56.05 2.08
C MET A 1 -57.19 56.98 0.90
N GLY A 2 -57.84 56.47 -0.16
CA GLY A 2 -58.34 57.23 -1.33
C GLY A 2 -57.25 57.84 -2.22
N SER A 3 -57.32 57.91 -3.54
CA SER A 3 -58.41 57.67 -4.51
C SER A 3 -57.70 57.72 -5.88
N GLN A 4 -57.81 56.67 -6.70
CA GLN A 4 -58.77 56.55 -7.80
C GLN A 4 -58.42 57.49 -8.97
N TRP A 5 -57.90 56.92 -10.05
CA TRP A 5 -57.93 57.51 -11.38
C TRP A 5 -58.78 56.60 -12.25
N ASP A 6 -59.77 57.22 -12.88
CA ASP A 6 -60.77 56.61 -13.73
C ASP A 6 -60.19 55.93 -14.98
N ASP A 7 -60.94 54.92 -15.41
CA ASP A 7 -60.90 54.28 -16.70
C ASP A 7 -61.09 55.28 -17.84
N ASP A 8 -60.22 55.20 -18.84
CA ASP A 8 -60.60 55.30 -20.25
C ASP A 8 -59.32 55.33 -21.09
N PHE A 9 -58.94 54.19 -21.69
CA PHE A 9 -58.31 54.18 -23.02
C PHE A 9 -58.18 52.76 -23.60
N PHE A 10 -59.23 51.93 -23.50
CA PHE A 10 -59.39 50.81 -24.43
C PHE A 10 -59.70 51.37 -25.82
N GLY A 11 -58.67 51.78 -26.56
CA GLY A 11 -58.90 52.42 -27.85
C GLY A 11 -57.68 52.97 -28.56
N ARG A 12 -56.61 52.18 -28.72
CA ARG A 12 -55.77 52.16 -29.94
C ARG A 12 -54.69 51.08 -29.87
N ARG A 13 -54.31 50.58 -31.03
CA ARG A 13 -53.94 49.20 -31.32
C ARG A 13 -52.64 49.23 -32.12
N ASP A 14 -51.53 49.66 -31.51
CA ASP A 14 -50.31 49.97 -32.27
C ASP A 14 -49.05 49.69 -31.43
N LYS A 15 -48.74 48.42 -31.18
CA LYS A 15 -47.54 47.98 -30.42
C LYS A 15 -46.29 48.01 -31.31
N LYS A 16 -45.50 49.09 -31.27
CA LYS A 16 -44.08 49.06 -31.71
C LYS A 16 -43.26 50.03 -30.88
N GLU A 17 -42.69 49.54 -29.77
CA GLU A 17 -41.39 49.95 -29.19
C GLU A 17 -41.25 49.29 -27.81
N CYS A 18 -40.43 48.23 -27.73
CA CYS A 18 -40.00 47.66 -26.46
C CYS A 18 -38.53 48.04 -26.28
N ALA A 19 -38.26 49.09 -25.49
CA ALA A 19 -36.95 49.73 -25.35
C ALA A 19 -35.90 48.93 -24.55
N LEU A 20 -36.07 47.60 -24.37
CA LEU A 20 -35.25 46.79 -23.44
C LEU A 20 -34.48 45.62 -24.10
N CYS A 21 -34.49 45.47 -25.42
CA CYS A 21 -33.70 44.41 -26.09
C CYS A 21 -32.39 44.94 -26.68
N ARG A 22 -31.23 44.46 -26.18
CA ARG A 22 -29.90 44.67 -26.80
C ARG A 22 -29.59 43.56 -27.82
N PRO A 23 -28.82 43.84 -28.89
CA PRO A 23 -28.41 42.81 -29.86
C PRO A 23 -27.52 41.74 -29.19
N GLY A 24 -27.87 40.46 -29.33
CA GLY A 24 -27.00 39.32 -28.96
C GLY A 24 -27.37 38.53 -27.69
N TYR A 25 -28.44 38.85 -26.97
CA TYR A 25 -28.95 38.04 -25.86
C TYR A 25 -30.38 37.52 -26.14
N PRO A 26 -30.73 36.26 -25.80
CA PRO A 26 -32.09 35.76 -25.98
C PRO A 26 -33.04 36.36 -24.93
N CYS A 27 -34.04 37.11 -25.39
CA CYS A 27 -35.12 37.62 -24.56
C CYS A 27 -36.21 36.54 -24.40
N PHE A 28 -36.53 36.16 -23.17
CA PHE A 28 -37.45 35.05 -22.84
C PHE A 28 -38.92 35.33 -23.19
N TRP A 29 -39.26 36.51 -23.73
CA TRP A 29 -40.65 36.95 -23.99
C TRP A 29 -41.01 37.13 -25.48
N CYS A 30 -40.08 36.94 -26.43
CA CYS A 30 -40.36 37.07 -27.86
C CYS A 30 -40.33 35.72 -28.56
N SER A 31 -41.46 35.02 -28.51
CA SER A 31 -41.67 33.78 -29.26
C SER A 31 -42.88 33.92 -30.18
N LYS A 32 -42.71 34.63 -31.32
CA LYS A 32 -43.46 34.41 -32.58
C LYS A 32 -42.66 34.88 -33.82
N PRO A 33 -42.74 34.16 -34.96
CA PRO A 33 -42.10 34.53 -36.21
C PRO A 33 -42.93 35.63 -36.92
N ASP A 34 -42.32 36.29 -37.91
CA ASP A 34 -42.90 37.29 -38.82
C ASP A 34 -42.57 38.76 -38.51
N TRP A 35 -41.33 39.14 -38.79
CA TRP A 35 -40.98 40.53 -39.13
C TRP A 35 -40.15 40.56 -40.41
N ARG A 36 -40.71 41.15 -41.48
CA ARG A 36 -39.95 41.67 -42.64
C ARG A 36 -39.89 43.19 -42.53
N THR A 37 -38.75 43.78 -42.85
CA THR A 37 -38.63 45.22 -43.15
C THR A 37 -38.53 45.38 -44.66
N GLU A 38 -39.50 46.07 -45.26
CA GLU A 38 -39.44 46.53 -46.65
C GLU A 38 -38.62 47.82 -46.73
N SER A 39 -37.75 47.94 -47.73
CA SER A 39 -37.18 49.23 -48.15
C SER A 39 -37.21 49.36 -49.66
N TRP A 40 -37.82 50.44 -50.15
CA TRP A 40 -37.80 50.91 -51.53
C TRP A 40 -36.60 51.82 -51.78
N GLY A 41 -35.99 51.73 -52.97
CA GLY A 41 -35.03 52.72 -53.49
C GLY A 41 -34.13 52.19 -54.61
N SER A 42 -34.43 52.53 -55.87
CA SER A 42 -33.65 52.19 -57.07
C SER A 42 -32.31 52.94 -57.20
N PHE A 43 -31.47 52.40 -58.09
CA PHE A 43 -30.35 52.97 -58.86
C PHE A 43 -28.95 52.44 -58.53
N GLY A 44 -28.34 51.74 -59.51
CA GLY A 44 -26.93 51.37 -59.54
C GLY A 44 -26.73 49.88 -59.79
N GLY A 45 -26.22 49.54 -60.97
CA GLY A 45 -26.04 48.15 -61.40
C GLY A 45 -25.03 47.38 -60.56
N VAL A 46 -25.43 46.18 -60.13
CA VAL A 46 -24.62 44.98 -60.05
C VAL A 46 -25.58 43.84 -60.37
N GLU A 47 -25.32 43.06 -61.42
CA GLU A 47 -26.03 41.79 -61.64
C GLU A 47 -25.66 40.88 -60.46
N GLN A 48 -26.52 40.85 -59.43
CA GLN A 48 -26.42 39.88 -58.36
C GLN A 48 -26.67 38.51 -58.99
N ARG A 49 -25.59 37.82 -59.37
CA ARG A 49 -25.65 36.37 -59.56
C ARG A 49 -26.19 35.80 -58.26
N ASP A 50 -27.28 35.04 -58.37
CA ASP A 50 -27.82 34.29 -57.25
C ASP A 50 -26.65 33.62 -56.50
N PRO A 51 -26.58 33.73 -55.17
CA PRO A 51 -25.55 33.02 -54.43
C PRO A 51 -25.70 31.54 -54.79
N ALA A 52 -24.59 30.95 -55.25
CA ALA A 52 -24.55 29.53 -55.58
C ALA A 52 -25.26 28.74 -54.47
N PRO A 53 -26.14 27.77 -54.81
CA PRO A 53 -26.88 27.03 -53.80
C PRO A 53 -25.88 26.54 -52.77
N ALA A 54 -26.14 26.88 -51.50
CA ALA A 54 -25.28 26.45 -50.40
C ALA A 54 -25.06 24.95 -50.56
N PRO A 55 -23.80 24.47 -50.55
CA PRO A 55 -23.52 23.05 -50.74
C PRO A 55 -24.38 22.28 -49.75
N LEU A 56 -25.08 21.25 -50.24
CA LEU A 56 -25.89 20.38 -49.40
C LEU A 56 -25.05 20.03 -48.18
N GLN A 57 -25.49 20.47 -46.99
CA GLN A 57 -24.84 20.07 -45.77
C GLN A 57 -25.09 18.58 -45.62
N ILE A 58 -24.14 17.78 -46.11
CA ILE A 58 -24.06 16.37 -45.76
C ILE A 58 -23.99 16.40 -44.24
N PRO A 59 -24.98 15.86 -43.51
CA PRO A 59 -24.89 15.78 -42.07
C PRO A 59 -23.56 15.10 -41.79
N LEU A 60 -22.70 15.75 -41.01
CA LEU A 60 -21.48 15.10 -40.54
C LEU A 60 -21.97 13.84 -39.85
N GLN A 61 -21.83 12.68 -40.50
CA GLN A 61 -22.06 11.42 -39.82
C GLN A 61 -21.07 11.49 -38.68
N LYS A 62 -21.58 11.58 -37.44
CA LYS A 62 -20.73 11.37 -36.27
C LYS A 62 -20.16 10.00 -36.51
N GLU A 63 -18.91 9.93 -37.00
CA GLU A 63 -18.14 8.71 -36.94
C GLU A 63 -18.23 8.31 -35.47
N PRO A 64 -18.95 7.21 -35.15
CA PRO A 64 -18.98 6.77 -33.78
C PRO A 64 -17.51 6.55 -33.41
N TRP A 65 -17.06 7.24 -32.34
CA TRP A 65 -15.78 6.93 -31.74
C TRP A 65 -15.65 5.41 -31.67
N PRO A 66 -14.49 4.83 -32.04
CA PRO A 66 -14.33 3.39 -32.03
C PRO A 66 -14.88 2.86 -30.71
N GLN A 67 -15.80 1.90 -30.80
CA GLN A 67 -16.42 1.33 -29.60
C GLN A 67 -15.31 1.01 -28.61
N SER A 68 -15.48 1.47 -27.37
CA SER A 68 -14.48 1.27 -26.30
C SER A 68 -14.01 -0.18 -26.38
N LYS A 69 -12.71 -0.35 -26.60
CA LYS A 69 -12.03 -1.64 -26.50
C LYS A 69 -12.57 -2.31 -25.23
N PRO A 70 -12.95 -3.62 -25.26
CA PRO A 70 -13.45 -4.31 -24.08
C PRO A 70 -12.56 -3.93 -22.89
N PRO A 71 -13.13 -3.58 -21.72
CA PRO A 71 -12.38 -2.96 -20.64
C PRO A 71 -11.11 -3.79 -20.41
N GLN A 72 -9.97 -3.22 -20.77
CA GLN A 72 -8.69 -3.80 -20.39
C GLN A 72 -8.78 -3.97 -18.88
N SER A 73 -8.47 -5.17 -18.37
CA SER A 73 -8.67 -5.48 -16.97
C SER A 73 -7.89 -4.46 -16.12
N VAL A 74 -8.60 -3.52 -15.51
CA VAL A 74 -7.95 -2.47 -14.72
C VAL A 74 -7.39 -3.09 -13.44
N ILE A 75 -6.21 -2.67 -13.02
CA ILE A 75 -5.51 -3.22 -11.86
C ILE A 75 -4.89 -2.12 -11.00
N PHE A 76 -4.62 -2.40 -9.73
CA PHE A 76 -4.04 -1.44 -8.79
C PHE A 76 -2.58 -1.12 -9.12
N ALA A 77 -1.79 -2.17 -9.38
CA ALA A 77 -0.37 -2.04 -9.70
C ALA A 77 0.08 -3.14 -10.65
N LYS A 78 1.00 -2.78 -11.55
CA LYS A 78 1.77 -3.67 -12.41
C LYS A 78 3.15 -3.09 -12.69
N SER A 79 4.00 -3.89 -13.32
CA SER A 79 5.30 -3.45 -13.78
C SER A 79 5.17 -2.32 -14.81
N CYS A 80 5.93 -1.25 -14.59
CA CYS A 80 6.05 -0.10 -15.47
C CYS A 80 7.17 -0.25 -16.52
N GLU A 81 7.76 -1.44 -16.62
CA GLU A 81 8.74 -1.73 -17.65
C GLU A 81 8.13 -1.50 -19.05
N PRO A 82 8.86 -0.90 -20.01
CA PRO A 82 8.29 -0.49 -21.30
C PRO A 82 7.55 -1.62 -22.06
N GLY A 83 7.99 -2.88 -21.90
CA GLY A 83 7.34 -4.04 -22.51
C GLY A 83 5.94 -4.36 -21.98
N ASN A 84 5.58 -3.82 -20.81
CA ASN A 84 4.31 -4.05 -20.11
C ASN A 84 3.30 -2.90 -20.29
N TRP A 85 3.59 -1.93 -21.17
CA TRP A 85 2.66 -0.85 -21.49
C TRP A 85 1.36 -1.41 -22.09
N CYS A 86 0.21 -0.92 -21.62
CA CYS A 86 -1.14 -1.39 -21.98
C CYS A 86 -1.43 -2.89 -21.72
N ARG A 87 -0.54 -3.58 -21.00
CA ARG A 87 -0.64 -5.00 -20.64
C ARG A 87 -0.97 -5.19 -19.17
N THR A 88 -1.76 -6.19 -18.82
CA THR A 88 -2.22 -6.42 -17.44
C THR A 88 -2.03 -7.86 -17.01
N GLU A 89 -1.22 -8.60 -17.75
CA GLU A 89 -0.78 -9.94 -17.41
C GLU A 89 0.20 -9.91 -16.23
N ALA A 90 0.28 -11.01 -15.48
CA ALA A 90 1.29 -11.17 -14.45
C ALA A 90 2.68 -11.32 -15.09
N GLY A 91 3.71 -10.80 -14.43
CA GLY A 91 5.09 -10.98 -14.89
C GLY A 91 5.54 -12.43 -14.72
N THR A 92 6.35 -12.89 -15.66
CA THR A 92 6.84 -14.27 -15.72
C THR A 92 8.31 -14.39 -15.35
N ALA A 93 8.98 -13.27 -15.05
CA ALA A 93 10.39 -13.21 -14.70
C ALA A 93 10.57 -12.42 -13.41
N THR A 94 11.66 -12.70 -12.69
CA THR A 94 11.97 -11.95 -11.48
C THR A 94 12.47 -10.55 -11.81
N GLU A 95 11.78 -9.53 -11.30
CA GLU A 95 12.08 -8.12 -11.56
C GLU A 95 12.11 -7.30 -10.25
N PRO A 96 12.76 -6.12 -10.20
CA PRO A 96 12.85 -5.34 -8.97
C PRO A 96 11.50 -4.71 -8.59
N ALA A 97 11.23 -4.61 -7.29
CA ALA A 97 9.98 -4.00 -6.79
C ALA A 97 9.80 -2.52 -7.23
N SER A 98 10.90 -1.83 -7.56
CA SER A 98 10.86 -0.47 -8.10
C SER A 98 10.13 -0.34 -9.44
N HIS A 99 9.96 -1.44 -10.19
CA HIS A 99 9.15 -1.45 -11.41
C HIS A 99 7.64 -1.29 -11.11
N PHE A 100 7.19 -1.55 -9.89
CA PHE A 100 5.76 -1.44 -9.54
C PHE A 100 5.41 -0.13 -8.84
N GLY A 101 6.41 0.59 -8.31
CA GLY A 101 6.21 1.79 -7.54
C GLY A 101 7.36 2.09 -6.59
N LYS A 102 7.14 3.07 -5.71
CA LYS A 102 8.03 3.33 -4.58
C LYS A 102 7.61 2.45 -3.42
N VAL A 103 8.56 1.80 -2.77
CA VAL A 103 8.33 0.91 -1.62
C VAL A 103 9.08 1.46 -0.40
N MET A 104 8.53 1.28 0.79
CA MET A 104 9.20 1.59 2.04
C MET A 104 8.87 0.52 3.06
N VAL A 105 9.88 0.04 3.76
CA VAL A 105 9.73 -0.89 4.88
C VAL A 105 10.04 -0.15 6.17
N SER A 106 9.18 -0.36 7.16
CA SER A 106 9.25 0.27 8.47
C SER A 106 9.04 -0.77 9.56
N LYS A 107 9.57 -0.50 10.76
CA LYS A 107 9.25 -1.25 11.98
C LYS A 107 8.71 -0.32 13.05
N SER A 108 7.91 -0.86 13.97
CA SER A 108 7.45 -0.13 15.14
C SER A 108 8.63 0.35 15.99
N LYS A 109 8.51 1.57 16.50
CA LYS A 109 9.48 2.26 17.34
C LYS A 109 8.76 2.81 18.55
N ALA A 110 9.37 2.66 19.73
CA ALA A 110 8.85 3.30 20.94
C ALA A 110 8.73 4.81 20.74
N ILE A 111 7.63 5.40 21.22
CA ILE A 111 7.47 6.85 21.21
C ILE A 111 8.42 7.44 22.26
N PRO A 112 9.32 8.37 21.91
CA PRO A 112 10.23 8.99 22.87
C PRO A 112 9.46 9.68 24.00
N ALA A 113 10.03 9.70 25.22
CA ALA A 113 9.39 10.33 26.38
C ALA A 113 9.01 11.81 26.13
N GLY A 114 9.84 12.55 25.39
CA GLY A 114 9.55 13.94 25.00
C GLY A 114 8.37 14.11 24.04
N ALA A 115 7.83 13.02 23.50
CA ALA A 115 6.68 12.99 22.60
C ALA A 115 5.50 12.19 23.20
N ALA A 116 5.47 11.97 24.53
CA ALA A 116 4.43 11.22 25.21
C ALA A 116 3.00 11.76 24.99
N ALA A 117 2.86 13.06 24.72
CA ALA A 117 1.58 13.69 24.38
C ALA A 117 0.91 13.07 23.14
N LEU A 118 1.67 12.40 22.25
CA LEU A 118 1.13 11.69 21.10
C LEU A 118 0.25 10.51 21.49
N GLY A 119 0.62 9.76 22.53
CA GLY A 119 -0.20 8.66 23.02
C GLY A 119 -1.55 9.17 23.54
N ALA A 120 -1.52 10.23 24.35
CA ALA A 120 -2.73 10.83 24.91
C ALA A 120 -3.61 11.53 23.86
N THR A 121 -3.01 12.23 22.88
CA THR A 121 -3.75 13.04 21.90
C THR A 121 -4.20 12.21 20.69
N LEU A 122 -3.33 11.33 20.20
CA LEU A 122 -3.55 10.57 18.98
C LEU A 122 -3.96 9.13 19.25
N GLY A 123 -3.89 8.64 20.49
CA GLY A 123 -4.06 7.21 20.77
C GLY A 123 -3.01 6.36 20.06
N ALA A 124 -1.83 6.91 19.76
CA ALA A 124 -0.75 6.17 19.12
C ALA A 124 0.02 5.36 20.16
N ASP A 125 0.21 4.07 19.90
CA ASP A 125 0.95 3.16 20.79
C ASP A 125 2.43 3.07 20.41
N ALA A 126 2.75 3.28 19.13
CA ALA A 126 4.10 3.30 18.61
C ALA A 126 4.26 4.31 17.46
N ALA A 127 5.48 4.82 17.32
CA ALA A 127 5.91 5.45 16.07
C ALA A 127 6.32 4.38 15.05
N LEU A 128 6.50 4.78 13.79
CA LEU A 128 7.17 3.94 12.80
C LEU A 128 8.53 4.53 12.50
N GLY A 129 9.52 3.66 12.30
CA GLY A 129 10.79 4.06 11.71
C GLY A 129 11.07 3.25 10.46
N ARG A 130 11.48 3.96 9.41
CA ARG A 130 11.95 3.47 8.13
C ARG A 130 13.25 2.69 8.34
N ILE A 131 13.28 1.46 7.82
CA ILE A 131 14.47 0.60 7.81
C ILE A 131 15.00 0.38 6.40
N ALA A 132 14.12 0.41 5.39
CA ALA A 132 14.52 0.32 4.00
C ALA A 132 13.57 1.11 3.10
N GLY A 133 14.09 1.60 1.98
CA GLY A 133 13.31 2.33 0.99
C GLY A 133 12.72 3.66 1.42
N GLY A 134 11.76 4.17 0.65
CA GLY A 134 11.25 5.53 0.82
C GLY A 134 10.44 6.05 -0.36
N GLY A 135 10.16 7.35 -0.35
CA GLY A 135 9.41 8.01 -1.44
C GLY A 135 7.91 7.75 -1.43
N ILE A 136 7.37 7.15 -0.36
CA ILE A 136 5.92 6.92 -0.19
C ILE A 136 5.27 7.90 0.80
N ILE A 137 6.06 8.78 1.42
CA ILE A 137 5.57 9.80 2.35
C ILE A 137 4.95 10.92 1.54
N GLN A 138 3.61 10.96 1.53
CA GLN A 138 2.80 11.88 0.72
C GLN A 138 2.42 13.12 1.54
N GLU A 139 2.46 14.30 0.90
CA GLU A 139 1.96 15.58 1.43
C GLU A 139 2.42 15.91 2.86
N GLY A 140 3.60 15.44 3.25
CA GLY A 140 4.15 15.67 4.58
C GLY A 140 3.34 15.03 5.71
N PHE A 141 2.76 13.84 5.52
CA PHE A 141 2.16 13.07 6.62
C PHE A 141 3.14 12.05 7.21
N ARG A 142 3.20 11.93 8.53
CA ARG A 142 3.89 10.84 9.23
C ARG A 142 2.94 9.71 9.53
N TRP A 143 3.51 8.51 9.56
CA TRP A 143 2.77 7.31 9.87
C TRP A 143 3.03 6.93 11.33
N MET A 144 1.96 6.68 12.07
CA MET A 144 1.99 6.17 13.43
C MET A 144 1.17 4.89 13.51
N LEU A 145 1.40 4.12 14.57
CA LEU A 145 0.76 2.84 14.79
C LEU A 145 -0.04 2.87 16.10
N ARG A 146 -1.28 2.41 16.04
CA ARG A 146 -2.11 2.08 17.20
C ARG A 146 -2.34 0.57 17.19
N SER A 147 -1.89 -0.10 18.24
CA SER A 147 -2.09 -1.52 18.53
C SER A 147 -1.62 -1.80 19.95
N ALA A 148 -2.49 -2.41 20.76
CA ALA A 148 -2.17 -2.81 22.13
C ALA A 148 -0.97 -3.78 22.21
N LEU A 149 -0.66 -4.49 21.12
CA LEU A 149 0.40 -5.49 21.06
C LEU A 149 1.79 -4.85 21.07
N VAL A 150 1.93 -3.63 20.54
CA VAL A 150 3.21 -2.88 20.53
C VAL A 150 3.29 -1.83 21.63
N ALA A 151 2.20 -1.62 22.37
CA ALA A 151 2.15 -0.68 23.48
C ALA A 151 3.22 -1.05 24.53
N GLY A 152 4.02 -0.06 24.93
CA GLY A 152 5.11 -0.27 25.88
C GLY A 152 6.35 -1.00 25.32
N GLY A 153 6.43 -1.23 24.00
CA GLY A 153 7.63 -1.77 23.35
C GLY A 153 7.82 -3.29 23.47
N GLY A 154 6.83 -4.02 23.99
CA GLY A 154 6.91 -5.47 24.22
C GLY A 154 6.79 -6.33 22.96
N ALA A 155 6.50 -5.74 21.79
CA ALA A 155 6.50 -6.44 20.51
C ALA A 155 6.90 -5.51 19.36
N THR A 156 7.39 -6.10 18.28
CA THR A 156 7.72 -5.41 17.02
C THR A 156 6.74 -5.81 15.92
N VAL A 157 6.20 -4.82 15.20
CA VAL A 157 5.45 -5.00 13.96
C VAL A 157 6.22 -4.37 12.81
N PHE A 158 6.32 -5.09 11.70
CA PHE A 158 6.87 -4.61 10.44
C PHE A 158 5.74 -4.22 9.50
N ILE A 159 5.91 -3.11 8.79
CA ILE A 159 4.96 -2.58 7.83
C ILE A 159 5.72 -2.19 6.58
N ALA A 160 5.27 -2.67 5.41
CA ALA A 160 5.74 -2.16 4.14
C ALA A 160 4.60 -1.48 3.38
N GLY A 161 4.88 -0.31 2.84
CA GLY A 161 3.98 0.42 1.97
C GLY A 161 4.52 0.50 0.55
N MET A 162 3.64 0.44 -0.45
CA MET A 162 3.96 0.69 -1.85
C MET A 162 3.02 1.74 -2.44
N LEU A 163 3.60 2.83 -2.94
CA LEU A 163 2.90 3.81 -3.75
C LEU A 163 3.09 3.44 -5.23
N PRO A 164 2.02 3.01 -5.93
CA PRO A 164 2.15 2.43 -7.26
C PRO A 164 2.73 3.41 -8.28
N ALA A 165 3.46 2.87 -9.25
CA ALA A 165 3.97 3.62 -10.40
C ALA A 165 2.80 4.20 -11.19
N ARG A 166 2.95 5.45 -11.65
CA ARG A 166 1.94 6.05 -12.54
C ARG A 166 2.21 5.62 -13.97
N MET A 167 1.19 5.06 -14.59
CA MET A 167 1.20 4.71 -16.00
C MET A 167 0.02 5.39 -16.65
N GLY A 168 0.28 6.27 -17.62
CA GLY A 168 -0.76 6.97 -18.38
C GLY A 168 -1.40 6.11 -19.47
N ASP A 169 -1.45 4.79 -19.26
CA ASP A 169 -1.80 3.80 -20.28
C ASP A 169 -3.23 3.27 -20.19
N GLY A 170 -4.00 3.79 -19.23
CA GLY A 170 -5.41 3.46 -19.03
C GLY A 170 -5.66 2.11 -18.35
N THR A 171 -4.62 1.43 -17.85
CA THR A 171 -4.76 0.09 -17.23
C THR A 171 -4.75 0.08 -15.71
N LEU A 172 -4.62 1.25 -15.08
CA LEU A 172 -4.58 1.40 -13.63
C LEU A 172 -5.86 1.99 -13.08
N TYR A 173 -6.30 1.53 -11.90
CA TYR A 173 -7.46 2.13 -11.24
C TYR A 173 -7.18 3.58 -10.87
N SER A 174 -8.20 4.42 -11.00
CA SER A 174 -8.22 5.74 -10.38
C SER A 174 -8.51 5.64 -8.87
N ASP A 175 -8.09 6.66 -8.12
CA ASP A 175 -8.41 6.74 -6.70
C ASP A 175 -9.93 6.82 -6.44
N ASP A 176 -10.71 7.38 -7.38
CA ASP A 176 -12.18 7.44 -7.30
C ASP A 176 -12.84 6.06 -7.44
N GLU A 177 -12.34 5.24 -8.38
CA GLU A 177 -12.80 3.86 -8.53
C GLU A 177 -12.46 3.04 -7.28
N LEU A 178 -11.21 3.11 -6.82
CA LEU A 178 -10.76 2.36 -5.63
C LEU A 178 -11.61 2.67 -4.40
N ARG A 179 -12.00 3.94 -4.18
CA ARG A 179 -12.87 4.34 -3.05
C ARG A 179 -14.24 3.65 -3.03
N GLN A 180 -14.71 3.13 -4.15
CA GLN A 180 -16.00 2.44 -4.28
C GLN A 180 -15.86 0.91 -4.25
N MET A 181 -14.64 0.39 -4.13
CA MET A 181 -14.35 -1.04 -4.18
C MET A 181 -14.15 -1.61 -2.78
N SER A 182 -14.54 -2.88 -2.58
CA SER A 182 -14.20 -3.66 -1.39
C SER A 182 -12.90 -4.46 -1.55
N ALA A 183 -12.50 -4.73 -2.78
CA ALA A 183 -11.23 -5.33 -3.15
C ALA A 183 -10.85 -4.91 -4.57
N ALA A 184 -9.55 -4.87 -4.87
CA ALA A 184 -9.02 -4.55 -6.20
C ALA A 184 -7.91 -5.55 -6.58
N ALA A 185 -7.84 -5.89 -7.86
CA ALA A 185 -6.80 -6.77 -8.38
C ALA A 185 -5.45 -6.04 -8.44
N SER A 186 -4.35 -6.70 -8.06
CA SER A 186 -2.98 -6.22 -8.18
C SER A 186 -2.11 -7.27 -8.84
N ARG A 187 -1.10 -6.89 -9.64
CA ARG A 187 -0.11 -7.82 -10.22
C ARG A 187 1.16 -7.97 -9.39
N VAL A 188 1.22 -7.26 -8.28
CA VAL A 188 2.21 -7.46 -7.24
C VAL A 188 1.54 -7.47 -5.88
N ARG A 189 1.92 -8.44 -5.04
CA ARG A 189 1.64 -8.44 -3.61
C ARG A 189 2.94 -8.71 -2.88
N PHE A 190 3.03 -8.23 -1.65
CA PHE A 190 4.21 -8.40 -0.83
C PHE A 190 3.89 -9.24 0.40
N GLN A 191 4.89 -9.95 0.90
CA GLN A 191 4.80 -10.77 2.09
C GLN A 191 6.08 -10.62 2.91
N PHE A 192 5.92 -10.57 4.23
CA PHE A 192 7.02 -10.71 5.16
C PHE A 192 7.30 -12.20 5.38
N ARG A 193 8.54 -12.63 5.11
CA ARG A 193 8.98 -14.02 5.26
C ARG A 193 10.34 -14.06 5.91
N HIS A 194 10.65 -15.14 6.61
CA HIS A 194 12.03 -15.44 6.97
C HIS A 194 12.73 -16.07 5.76
N ASP A 195 13.96 -15.65 5.47
CA ASP A 195 14.82 -16.35 4.50
C ASP A 195 15.42 -17.64 5.09
N ALA A 196 16.25 -18.36 4.31
CA ALA A 196 16.92 -19.58 4.75
C ALA A 196 17.81 -19.37 5.99
N GLU A 197 18.29 -18.14 6.19
CA GLU A 197 19.11 -17.70 7.31
C GLU A 197 18.26 -17.28 8.53
N GLY A 198 16.94 -17.14 8.37
CA GLY A 198 16.03 -16.71 9.43
C GLY A 198 16.00 -15.19 9.61
N VAL A 199 16.45 -14.40 8.63
CA VAL A 199 16.28 -12.94 8.60
C VAL A 199 14.90 -12.63 8.04
N LEU A 200 14.18 -11.70 8.67
CA LEU A 200 12.92 -11.21 8.13
C LEU A 200 13.18 -10.36 6.88
N GLN A 201 12.58 -10.76 5.76
CA GLN A 201 12.67 -10.08 4.48
C GLN A 201 11.28 -9.71 3.95
N LEU A 202 11.21 -8.63 3.19
CA LEU A 202 10.04 -8.34 2.37
C LEU A 202 10.22 -8.99 1.00
N TYR A 203 9.26 -9.83 0.63
CA TYR A 203 9.27 -10.56 -0.62
C TYR A 203 8.10 -10.13 -1.51
N GLY A 204 8.37 -9.90 -2.80
CA GLY A 204 7.34 -9.54 -3.79
C GLY A 204 6.92 -10.74 -4.63
N ILE A 205 5.64 -10.81 -4.96
CA ILE A 205 5.02 -11.93 -5.67
C ILE A 205 4.21 -11.38 -6.84
N HIS A 206 4.44 -11.94 -8.04
CA HIS A 206 3.55 -11.74 -9.16
C HIS A 206 2.26 -12.52 -8.97
N THR A 207 1.14 -11.84 -9.15
CA THR A 207 -0.18 -12.39 -8.88
C THR A 207 -1.05 -12.41 -10.14
N ALA A 208 -1.57 -13.58 -10.48
CA ALA A 208 -2.43 -13.79 -11.64
C ALA A 208 -3.92 -13.74 -11.27
N ALA A 209 -4.78 -13.60 -12.29
CA ALA A 209 -6.23 -13.49 -12.16
C ALA A 209 -6.94 -14.77 -11.65
N SER A 210 -6.21 -15.86 -11.44
CA SER A 210 -6.70 -17.14 -10.92
C SER A 210 -6.97 -17.15 -9.40
N GLY A 211 -7.01 -15.97 -8.76
CA GLY A 211 -7.51 -15.79 -7.40
C GLY A 211 -6.49 -15.25 -6.39
N GLY A 212 -5.22 -15.13 -6.77
CA GLY A 212 -4.15 -14.61 -5.90
C GLY A 212 -3.99 -13.08 -5.93
N ASP A 213 -4.63 -12.40 -6.88
CA ASP A 213 -4.44 -10.97 -7.18
C ASP A 213 -5.37 -10.02 -6.41
N SER A 214 -6.43 -10.54 -5.80
CA SER A 214 -7.41 -9.71 -5.08
C SER A 214 -6.86 -9.22 -3.73
N VAL A 215 -6.82 -7.90 -3.55
CA VAL A 215 -6.40 -7.23 -2.30
C VAL A 215 -7.57 -6.43 -1.74
N ARG A 216 -7.88 -6.59 -0.45
CA ARG A 216 -8.98 -5.85 0.19
C ARG A 216 -8.69 -4.35 0.20
N VAL A 217 -9.71 -3.56 -0.09
CA VAL A 217 -9.66 -2.10 -0.04
C VAL A 217 -10.24 -1.60 1.27
N VAL A 218 -9.54 -0.67 1.91
CA VAL A 218 -9.95 -0.01 3.15
C VAL A 218 -9.89 1.49 2.96
N THR A 219 -10.95 2.19 3.35
CA THR A 219 -10.97 3.65 3.30
C THR A 219 -10.49 4.22 4.62
N ALA A 220 -9.42 5.02 4.57
CA ALA A 220 -8.98 5.82 5.70
C ALA A 220 -10.03 6.88 6.04
N GLN A 221 -10.25 7.14 7.32
CA GLN A 221 -11.27 8.07 7.79
C GLN A 221 -10.62 9.18 8.62
N TRP A 222 -11.15 10.39 8.48
CA TRP A 222 -10.80 11.46 9.40
C TRP A 222 -11.35 11.13 10.78
N ARG A 223 -10.51 11.27 11.79
CA ARG A 223 -11.00 11.28 13.16
C ARG A 223 -11.84 12.51 13.43
N ALA A 224 -12.61 12.46 14.52
CA ALA A 224 -13.43 13.59 14.98
C ALA A 224 -12.62 14.88 15.20
N ASP A 225 -11.31 14.76 15.42
CA ASP A 225 -10.38 15.91 15.54
C ASP A 225 -10.11 16.64 14.22
N GLY A 226 -10.48 16.06 13.07
CA GLY A 226 -10.23 16.58 11.73
C GLY A 226 -8.74 16.74 11.37
N ARG A 227 -7.84 16.15 12.16
CA ARG A 227 -6.39 16.34 12.06
C ARG A 227 -5.64 15.06 11.78
N THR A 228 -6.24 13.92 12.07
CA THR A 228 -5.62 12.61 11.84
C THR A 228 -6.51 11.73 10.98
N LEU A 229 -5.91 11.12 9.96
CA LEU A 229 -6.53 10.03 9.23
C LEU A 229 -6.18 8.70 9.89
N GLU A 230 -7.13 7.77 9.96
CA GLU A 230 -6.90 6.43 10.46
C GLU A 230 -7.48 5.36 9.52
N ALA A 231 -6.74 4.26 9.36
CA ALA A 231 -7.18 3.09 8.62
C ALA A 231 -7.04 1.85 9.51
N HIS A 232 -8.17 1.18 9.72
CA HIS A 232 -8.23 -0.05 10.51
C HIS A 232 -7.80 -1.24 9.65
N LEU A 233 -6.75 -1.92 10.08
CA LEU A 233 -6.28 -3.17 9.51
C LEU A 233 -6.81 -4.35 10.34
N ASP A 234 -6.30 -5.54 10.13
CA ASP A 234 -6.69 -6.73 10.92
C ASP A 234 -5.94 -6.81 12.26
N ASP A 235 -6.42 -7.68 13.15
CA ASP A 235 -5.81 -8.03 14.45
C ASP A 235 -5.48 -6.83 15.35
N GLY A 236 -6.34 -5.82 15.33
CA GLY A 236 -6.22 -4.64 16.18
C GLY A 236 -5.08 -3.69 15.77
N ILE A 237 -4.59 -3.78 14.54
CA ILE A 237 -3.60 -2.86 13.97
C ILE A 237 -4.35 -1.70 13.31
N THR A 238 -3.99 -0.46 13.65
CA THR A 238 -4.49 0.74 12.97
C THR A 238 -3.32 1.63 12.57
N LEU A 239 -3.27 1.96 11.27
CA LEU A 239 -2.36 2.97 10.76
C LEU A 239 -2.96 4.36 10.88
N LEU A 240 -2.13 5.31 11.29
CA LEU A 240 -2.51 6.70 11.50
C LEU A 240 -1.63 7.60 10.62
N TRP A 241 -2.23 8.56 9.91
CA TRP A 241 -1.51 9.60 9.16
C TRP A 241 -1.69 10.94 9.85
N THR A 242 -0.58 11.52 10.30
CA THR A 242 -0.55 12.81 11.00
C THR A 242 0.27 13.85 10.24
N PRO A 243 -0.21 15.10 10.07
CA PRO A 243 0.56 16.14 9.39
C PRO A 243 1.88 16.47 10.08
N ASN A 244 2.96 16.64 9.31
CA ASN A 244 4.31 17.00 9.76
C ASN A 244 4.37 18.34 10.51
N GLY A 245 3.57 19.32 10.08
CA GLY A 245 3.57 20.69 10.60
C GLY A 245 2.49 20.97 11.65
N GLY A 246 1.91 19.93 12.25
CA GLY A 246 0.91 20.07 13.29
C GLY A 246 1.50 20.49 14.64
N PRO A 247 0.66 20.84 15.64
CA PRO A 247 1.11 21.23 16.98
C PRO A 247 1.77 20.08 17.77
N LEU A 248 1.79 18.87 17.23
CA LEU A 248 2.31 17.67 17.86
C LEU A 248 3.71 17.37 17.33
N LEU A 249 4.67 17.26 18.24
CA LEU A 249 6.05 16.81 17.95
C LEU A 249 6.06 15.32 17.63
N THR A 250 5.65 14.97 16.41
CA THR A 250 5.75 13.61 15.90
C THR A 250 7.23 13.22 15.74
N PRO A 251 7.65 11.98 16.04
CA PRO A 251 9.02 11.55 15.80
C PRO A 251 9.29 11.50 14.30
N GLU A 252 10.55 11.72 13.90
CA GLU A 252 10.93 11.46 12.52
C GLU A 252 10.84 9.96 12.23
N LEU A 253 10.49 9.64 10.99
CA LEU A 253 10.46 8.26 10.50
C LEU A 253 11.88 7.70 10.33
N THR A 254 12.94 8.43 10.67
CA THR A 254 14.32 7.94 10.52
C THR A 254 14.74 7.19 11.79
N PHE A 255 15.23 5.96 11.63
CA PHE A 255 16.05 5.33 12.67
C PHE A 255 17.47 5.90 12.58
N PRO A 256 18.05 6.48 13.65
CA PRO A 256 19.40 7.04 13.62
C PRO A 256 20.48 6.01 13.23
N GLU A 257 20.21 4.73 13.49
CA GLU A 257 21.14 3.61 13.35
C GLU A 257 21.05 2.91 11.97
N HIS A 258 20.06 3.29 11.15
CA HIS A 258 19.85 2.71 9.81
C HIS A 258 19.84 3.82 8.77
N THR A 259 21.03 4.13 8.26
CA THR A 259 21.21 5.01 7.10
C THR A 259 21.13 4.15 5.83
N ASP A 260 20.03 4.30 5.10
CA ASP A 260 19.89 3.95 3.69
C ASP A 260 20.42 2.56 3.27
N GLU A 261 19.86 1.47 3.84
CA GLU A 261 20.01 0.17 3.17
C GLU A 261 19.42 0.28 1.75
N PRO A 262 20.21 0.03 0.70
CA PRO A 262 19.77 0.26 -0.66
C PRO A 262 18.61 -0.66 -1.01
N MET A 263 17.53 -0.06 -1.53
CA MET A 263 16.33 -0.70 -2.08
C MET A 263 16.58 -1.68 -3.24
N GLY A 264 17.83 -2.03 -3.55
CA GLY A 264 18.17 -2.92 -4.66
C GLY A 264 17.86 -4.40 -4.43
N SER A 265 17.48 -4.82 -3.22
CA SER A 265 17.30 -6.23 -2.87
C SER A 265 15.86 -6.74 -2.91
N ILE A 266 14.83 -5.87 -2.88
CA ILE A 266 13.43 -6.36 -2.88
C ILE A 266 13.07 -6.78 -4.30
N ARG A 267 12.98 -8.09 -4.51
CA ARG A 267 12.65 -8.72 -5.78
C ARG A 267 11.20 -9.16 -5.78
N VAL A 268 10.58 -9.06 -6.95
CA VAL A 268 9.24 -9.58 -7.25
C VAL A 268 9.41 -10.82 -8.10
N HIS A 269 8.83 -11.93 -7.69
CA HIS A 269 9.06 -13.22 -8.32
C HIS A 269 7.78 -13.82 -8.90
N PRO A 270 7.89 -14.54 -10.03
CA PRO A 270 6.80 -15.33 -10.57
C PRO A 270 6.52 -16.52 -9.64
N ILE A 271 5.25 -16.89 -9.50
CA ILE A 271 4.83 -18.10 -8.82
C ILE A 271 3.83 -18.82 -9.72
N GLU A 272 4.03 -20.12 -9.93
CA GLU A 272 3.03 -20.97 -10.57
C GLU A 272 1.79 -21.12 -9.69
N GLU A 273 0.61 -21.26 -10.29
CA GLU A 273 -0.65 -21.37 -9.54
C GLU A 273 -0.58 -22.51 -8.49
N GLY A 274 -0.78 -22.16 -7.21
CA GLY A 274 -0.80 -23.13 -6.10
C GLY A 274 0.56 -23.47 -5.49
N VAL A 275 1.64 -22.77 -5.88
CA VAL A 275 3.02 -23.14 -5.50
C VAL A 275 3.74 -22.05 -4.67
N ASP A 276 2.98 -21.20 -3.96
CA ASP A 276 3.51 -20.06 -3.17
C ASP A 276 4.55 -20.48 -2.10
N SER A 277 4.55 -21.77 -1.74
CA SER A 277 5.44 -22.41 -0.78
C SER A 277 6.74 -23.00 -1.36
N GLN A 278 6.94 -23.06 -2.69
CA GLN A 278 8.14 -23.69 -3.30
C GLN A 278 9.11 -22.69 -3.93
N ILE A 279 9.04 -21.41 -3.57
CA ILE A 279 10.08 -20.47 -3.96
C ILE A 279 11.42 -20.97 -3.38
N ASP A 280 12.33 -21.37 -4.28
CA ASP A 280 13.66 -21.88 -3.92
C ASP A 280 14.39 -20.94 -2.97
N GLY A 281 14.86 -21.48 -1.85
CA GLY A 281 15.64 -20.74 -0.84
C GLY A 281 14.84 -20.13 0.32
N TYR A 282 13.50 -20.31 0.38
CA TYR A 282 12.69 -19.75 1.47
C TYR A 282 11.87 -20.84 2.20
N PRO A 283 11.96 -20.95 3.54
CA PRO A 283 11.12 -21.87 4.29
C PRO A 283 9.65 -21.41 4.29
N ALA A 284 8.76 -22.25 3.77
CA ALA A 284 7.31 -22.00 3.71
C ALA A 284 6.57 -22.03 5.07
N ALA A 285 7.26 -22.30 6.19
CA ALA A 285 6.63 -22.84 7.38
C ALA A 285 6.22 -21.84 8.46
N ASP A 286 6.56 -20.55 8.37
CA ASP A 286 6.16 -19.55 9.35
C ASP A 286 5.72 -18.26 8.62
N ASP A 287 4.46 -18.21 8.15
CA ASP A 287 3.93 -17.01 7.50
C ASP A 287 3.86 -15.85 8.52
N ILE A 288 4.83 -14.95 8.45
CA ILE A 288 4.93 -13.75 9.30
C ILE A 288 3.96 -12.67 8.83
N THR A 289 3.50 -12.75 7.58
CA THR A 289 2.49 -11.83 7.07
C THR A 289 1.19 -12.06 7.83
N LEU A 290 0.61 -10.97 8.30
CA LEU A 290 -0.72 -10.99 8.89
C LEU A 290 -1.78 -10.68 7.85
N GLY A 291 -1.47 -9.74 6.97
CA GLY A 291 -2.29 -9.44 5.81
C GLY A 291 -1.76 -8.25 5.03
N ASP A 292 -2.49 -7.94 3.96
CA ASP A 292 -2.27 -6.77 3.13
C ASP A 292 -3.58 -6.05 2.79
N ARG A 293 -3.47 -4.76 2.46
CA ARG A 293 -4.58 -3.86 2.15
C ARG A 293 -4.18 -2.84 1.10
N ILE A 294 -5.15 -2.42 0.29
CA ILE A 294 -5.10 -1.15 -0.42
C ILE A 294 -5.84 -0.12 0.43
N ILE A 295 -5.15 0.93 0.84
CA ILE A 295 -5.70 2.02 1.64
C ILE A 295 -6.03 3.17 0.71
N THR A 296 -7.31 3.52 0.62
CA THR A 296 -7.79 4.69 -0.09
C THR A 296 -7.99 5.83 0.89
N PHE A 297 -7.89 7.07 0.41
CA PHE A 297 -8.04 8.26 1.25
C PHE A 297 -9.24 9.10 0.80
N PRO A 298 -9.85 9.88 1.70
CA PRO A 298 -10.91 10.81 1.33
C PRO A 298 -10.46 11.80 0.26
N ILE A 299 -11.37 12.20 -0.64
CA ILE A 299 -11.06 13.02 -1.83
C ILE A 299 -10.30 14.33 -1.51
N ASN A 300 -10.57 14.93 -0.35
CA ASN A 300 -9.96 16.20 0.07
C ASN A 300 -8.68 16.03 0.91
N SER A 301 -8.15 14.80 1.03
CA SER A 301 -6.92 14.56 1.80
C SER A 301 -5.64 14.94 1.06
N GLY A 302 -5.68 15.03 -0.28
CA GLY A 302 -4.49 15.16 -1.12
C GLY A 302 -3.62 13.89 -1.19
N LEU A 303 -4.02 12.81 -0.52
CA LEU A 303 -3.27 11.55 -0.48
C LEU A 303 -3.78 10.58 -1.54
N ARG A 304 -2.84 9.91 -2.23
CA ARG A 304 -3.14 8.84 -3.19
C ARG A 304 -3.24 7.50 -2.50
N SER A 305 -4.02 6.60 -3.08
CA SER A 305 -4.19 5.25 -2.56
C SER A 305 -2.86 4.49 -2.51
N ILE A 306 -2.68 3.68 -1.48
CA ILE A 306 -1.41 3.01 -1.19
C ILE A 306 -1.62 1.55 -0.81
N TYR A 307 -0.76 0.67 -1.29
CA TYR A 307 -0.74 -0.72 -0.83
C TYR A 307 0.07 -0.84 0.46
N VAL A 308 -0.41 -1.62 1.42
CA VAL A 308 0.26 -1.88 2.70
C VAL A 308 0.22 -3.37 3.00
N VAL A 309 1.34 -3.94 3.41
CA VAL A 309 1.44 -5.26 4.03
C VAL A 309 2.01 -5.11 5.44
N PHE A 310 1.55 -5.93 6.38
CA PHE A 310 1.95 -5.85 7.78
C PHE A 310 2.18 -7.24 8.37
N SER A 311 3.15 -7.33 9.28
CA SER A 311 3.53 -8.57 9.96
C SER A 311 2.69 -8.84 11.20
N LYS A 312 2.69 -10.11 11.63
CA LYS A 312 2.36 -10.49 12.99
C LYS A 312 3.29 -9.76 13.97
N PRO A 313 2.80 -9.37 15.16
CA PRO A 313 3.67 -8.87 16.21
C PRO A 313 4.65 -9.95 16.66
N LEU A 314 5.94 -9.61 16.65
CA LEU A 314 7.01 -10.45 17.17
C LEU A 314 7.31 -9.99 18.59
N ALA A 315 7.17 -10.87 19.58
CA ALA A 315 7.51 -10.52 20.97
C ALA A 315 8.93 -9.94 21.06
N GLY A 316 9.05 -8.80 21.74
CA GLY A 316 10.11 -7.80 21.58
C GLY A 316 11.51 -8.17 22.05
N ASP A 317 12.47 -7.35 21.60
CA ASP A 317 13.87 -7.08 22.02
C ASP A 317 14.79 -8.19 22.53
N HIS A 318 14.51 -9.45 22.20
CA HIS A 318 15.62 -10.37 21.98
C HIS A 318 16.02 -10.26 20.51
N SER A 319 17.12 -9.56 20.23
CA SER A 319 17.89 -9.86 19.02
C SER A 319 18.23 -11.34 19.12
N TYR A 320 17.41 -12.18 18.49
CA TYR A 320 17.68 -13.60 18.48
C TYR A 320 18.97 -13.77 17.69
N HIS A 321 20.00 -14.24 18.36
CA HIS A 321 21.21 -14.64 17.67
C HIS A 321 20.82 -15.75 16.69
N GLN A 322 21.24 -15.61 15.43
CA GLN A 322 20.89 -16.59 14.41
C GLN A 322 21.70 -17.87 14.59
N ALA A 323 21.02 -19.00 14.41
CA ALA A 323 21.69 -20.29 14.45
C ALA A 323 22.72 -20.35 13.32
N PRO A 324 24.01 -20.57 13.60
CA PRO A 324 25.03 -20.65 12.57
C PRO A 324 24.72 -21.82 11.63
N LYS A 325 25.08 -21.72 10.34
CA LYS A 325 24.80 -22.79 9.35
C LYS A 325 25.50 -24.11 9.71
N GLY A 326 26.69 -24.01 10.29
CA GLY A 326 27.45 -25.08 10.88
C GLY A 326 28.20 -24.57 12.10
N LEU A 327 28.60 -25.47 12.99
CA LEU A 327 29.32 -25.12 14.20
C LEU A 327 30.83 -25.19 13.92
N VAL A 328 31.51 -24.04 13.84
CA VAL A 328 32.94 -23.97 13.49
C VAL A 328 33.79 -24.76 14.48
N ALA A 329 33.51 -24.60 15.78
CA ALA A 329 34.20 -25.34 16.83
C ALA A 329 33.78 -26.82 16.94
N PHE A 330 32.70 -27.22 16.26
CA PHE A 330 32.15 -28.58 16.31
C PHE A 330 31.93 -29.14 14.89
N PRO A 331 33.02 -29.36 14.11
CA PRO A 331 32.92 -29.70 12.68
C PRO A 331 32.27 -31.06 12.41
N ASP A 332 32.26 -31.96 13.40
CA ASP A 332 31.60 -33.26 13.32
C ASP A 332 30.08 -33.21 13.57
N ALA A 333 29.54 -32.07 13.99
CA ALA A 333 28.13 -31.89 14.28
C ALA A 333 27.35 -31.58 12.99
N VAL A 334 26.49 -32.51 12.58
CA VAL A 334 25.67 -32.39 11.36
C VAL A 334 24.26 -32.00 11.75
N ARG A 335 23.59 -31.16 10.93
CA ARG A 335 22.19 -30.79 11.19
C ARG A 335 21.32 -32.04 11.33
N ASP A 336 20.58 -32.09 12.42
CA ASP A 336 19.66 -33.20 12.69
C ASP A 336 18.23 -32.81 12.28
N LYS A 337 17.42 -33.79 11.87
CA LYS A 337 16.02 -33.55 11.52
C LYS A 337 15.28 -33.13 12.78
N VAL A 338 14.69 -31.94 12.72
CA VAL A 338 13.97 -31.30 13.81
C VAL A 338 12.90 -32.22 14.40
N LYS A 339 13.18 -32.83 15.56
CA LYS A 339 12.22 -33.61 16.36
C LYS A 339 12.21 -33.08 17.79
N GLY A 340 11.03 -32.66 18.24
CA GLY A 340 10.75 -32.33 19.64
C GLY A 340 10.07 -30.97 19.81
N SER A 341 8.91 -30.99 20.47
CA SER A 341 8.16 -29.81 20.92
C SER A 341 8.78 -29.24 22.20
N VAL A 342 8.90 -27.92 22.28
CA VAL A 342 9.27 -27.22 23.51
C VAL A 342 8.19 -27.44 24.57
N GLN A 343 8.59 -27.80 25.78
CA GLN A 343 7.75 -27.75 26.97
C GLN A 343 7.42 -26.26 27.23
N GLY A 344 6.23 -25.82 26.83
CA GLY A 344 5.80 -24.41 26.91
C GLY A 344 5.38 -23.74 25.59
N GLY A 345 5.36 -24.48 24.46
CA GLY A 345 4.70 -24.03 23.23
C GLY A 345 5.61 -23.37 22.18
N GLY A 346 5.46 -23.83 20.94
CA GLY A 346 5.57 -22.97 19.76
C GLY A 346 6.82 -23.08 18.87
N LYS A 347 8.04 -23.16 19.40
CA LYS A 347 9.26 -22.97 18.56
C LYS A 347 10.17 -24.20 18.54
N LYS A 348 10.40 -24.78 17.36
CA LYS A 348 11.37 -25.88 17.20
C LYS A 348 12.80 -25.30 17.17
N ARG A 349 13.71 -25.77 18.02
CA ARG A 349 15.11 -25.29 18.05
C ARG A 349 15.95 -25.94 16.95
N THR A 350 16.87 -25.17 16.36
CA THR A 350 17.90 -25.71 15.45
C THR A 350 18.78 -26.67 16.22
N ARG A 351 18.98 -27.87 15.66
CA ARG A 351 19.69 -28.96 16.32
C ARG A 351 20.75 -29.57 15.39
N TRP A 352 21.88 -29.97 15.97
CA TRP A 352 22.88 -30.81 15.34
C TRP A 352 23.14 -32.05 16.18
N LYS A 353 23.67 -33.08 15.54
CA LYS A 353 24.10 -34.32 16.17
C LYS A 353 25.46 -34.71 15.62
N ASP A 354 26.39 -35.08 16.50
CA ASP A 354 27.68 -35.59 16.07
C ASP A 354 27.67 -37.12 15.91
N ARG A 355 28.77 -37.66 15.38
CA ARG A 355 28.97 -39.11 15.22
C ARG A 355 28.95 -39.89 16.55
N LYS A 356 29.21 -39.23 17.67
CA LYS A 356 29.17 -39.83 19.03
C LYS A 356 27.75 -39.81 19.61
N GLY A 357 26.79 -39.21 18.91
CA GLY A 357 25.40 -39.07 19.32
C GLY A 357 25.17 -37.92 20.30
N ARG A 358 26.14 -37.02 20.50
CA ARG A 358 25.93 -35.78 21.27
C ARG A 358 24.98 -34.88 20.50
N ILE A 359 24.12 -34.19 21.24
CA ILE A 359 23.10 -33.30 20.71
C ILE A 359 23.51 -31.86 21.01
N TYR A 360 23.33 -30.99 20.03
CA TYR A 360 23.65 -29.57 20.11
C TYR A 360 22.38 -28.81 19.78
N GLU A 361 21.90 -27.96 20.69
CA GLU A 361 20.76 -27.08 20.43
C GLU A 361 21.21 -25.63 20.43
N TRP A 362 20.68 -24.86 19.48
CA TRP A 362 20.92 -23.42 19.45
C TRP A 362 20.05 -22.70 20.48
N ASP A 363 20.68 -21.94 21.37
CA ASP A 363 20.01 -20.96 22.20
C ASP A 363 20.02 -19.59 21.50
N SER A 364 18.93 -19.33 20.78
CA SER A 364 18.76 -18.07 20.07
C SER A 364 18.70 -16.85 20.99
N GLN A 365 18.43 -17.00 22.29
CA GLN A 365 18.40 -15.85 23.20
C GLN A 365 19.80 -15.38 23.60
N HIS A 366 20.78 -16.29 23.60
CA HIS A 366 22.13 -16.03 24.11
C HIS A 366 23.23 -16.19 23.06
N GLY A 367 22.91 -16.65 21.85
CA GLY A 367 23.91 -16.83 20.79
C GLY A 367 24.88 -17.96 21.07
N ALA A 368 24.40 -18.99 21.77
CA ALA A 368 25.24 -20.07 22.27
C ALA A 368 24.68 -21.45 21.93
N VAL A 369 25.55 -22.45 22.04
CA VAL A 369 25.22 -23.85 21.80
C VAL A 369 25.05 -24.56 23.14
N GLU A 370 23.86 -25.07 23.40
CA GLU A 370 23.58 -25.93 24.54
C GLU A 370 23.92 -27.37 24.12
N MET A 371 24.94 -27.97 24.75
CA MET A 371 25.38 -29.32 24.42
C MET A 371 24.78 -30.35 25.38
N TYR A 372 24.40 -31.51 24.84
CA TYR A 372 23.82 -32.63 25.58
C TYR A 372 24.51 -33.94 25.19
N ASP A 373 24.54 -34.89 26.13
CA ASP A 373 25.00 -36.24 25.82
C ASP A 373 23.97 -37.04 25.00
N LYS A 374 24.33 -38.24 24.57
CA LYS A 374 23.45 -39.14 23.80
C LYS A 374 22.20 -39.59 24.56
N GLN A 375 22.15 -39.37 25.87
CA GLN A 375 20.99 -39.63 26.72
C GLN A 375 20.12 -38.38 26.91
N GLY A 376 20.50 -37.24 26.31
CA GLY A 376 19.80 -35.98 26.40
C GLY A 376 20.11 -35.20 27.69
N ARG A 377 21.15 -35.55 28.45
CA ARG A 377 21.53 -34.81 29.67
C ARG A 377 22.39 -33.61 29.33
N HIS A 378 22.10 -32.47 29.95
CA HIS A 378 22.78 -31.22 29.68
C HIS A 378 24.25 -31.23 30.13
N LEU A 379 25.16 -30.84 29.23
CA LEU A 379 26.61 -30.80 29.44
C LEU A 379 27.14 -29.36 29.66
N GLY A 380 26.37 -28.35 29.26
CA GLY A 380 26.74 -26.94 29.43
C GLY A 380 26.41 -26.11 28.19
N GLU A 381 26.67 -24.82 28.33
CA GLU A 381 26.56 -23.83 27.25
C GLU A 381 27.96 -23.56 26.70
N TYR A 382 28.07 -23.49 25.37
CA TYR A 382 29.33 -23.36 24.64
C TYR A 382 29.24 -22.29 23.56
N ASP A 383 30.36 -21.62 23.32
CA ASP A 383 30.51 -20.68 22.21
C ASP A 383 30.60 -21.43 20.86
N PRO A 384 29.84 -21.01 19.82
CA PRO A 384 29.77 -21.73 18.56
C PRO A 384 31.05 -21.67 17.71
N ASP A 385 31.87 -20.62 17.89
CA ASP A 385 33.02 -20.32 17.05
C ASP A 385 34.33 -20.81 17.67
N THR A 386 34.46 -20.67 18.99
CA THR A 386 35.65 -21.03 19.76
C THR A 386 35.53 -22.40 20.44
N GLY A 387 34.31 -22.84 20.76
CA GLY A 387 34.05 -24.08 21.50
C GLY A 387 34.31 -23.96 23.00
N GLU A 388 34.60 -22.75 23.51
CA GLU A 388 34.78 -22.51 24.94
C GLU A 388 33.47 -22.70 25.69
N GLN A 389 33.56 -23.29 26.89
CA GLN A 389 32.41 -23.47 27.75
C GLN A 389 32.08 -22.15 28.48
N THR A 390 30.95 -21.54 28.15
CA THR A 390 30.51 -20.27 28.76
C THR A 390 29.74 -20.51 30.06
N LYS A 391 29.03 -21.64 30.18
CA LYS A 391 28.32 -22.02 31.41
C LYS A 391 28.41 -23.52 31.73
N PRO A 392 28.45 -23.90 33.02
CA PRO A 392 28.50 -25.30 33.43
C PRO A 392 27.18 -26.04 33.15
N ALA A 393 27.23 -27.36 33.20
CA ALA A 393 26.05 -28.22 33.13
C ALA A 393 25.01 -27.83 34.20
N LYS A 394 23.74 -27.77 33.78
CA LYS A 394 22.60 -27.51 34.67
C LYS A 394 21.95 -28.84 35.08
N PRO A 395 22.03 -29.26 36.36
CA PRO A 395 21.43 -30.50 36.82
C PRO A 395 19.91 -30.53 36.56
N GLY A 396 19.38 -31.66 36.10
CA GLY A 396 17.94 -31.85 35.84
C GLY A 396 17.45 -31.41 34.45
N ARG A 397 18.21 -30.60 33.71
CA ARG A 397 17.86 -30.19 32.33
C ARG A 397 18.08 -31.35 31.36
N LYS A 398 17.05 -31.70 30.57
CA LYS A 398 17.08 -32.79 29.59
C LYS A 398 16.42 -32.39 28.26
N VAL A 399 16.80 -33.08 27.19
CA VAL A 399 16.19 -32.96 25.85
C VAL A 399 15.78 -34.32 25.28
N GLU A 400 14.82 -34.31 24.36
CA GLU A 400 14.41 -35.49 23.60
C GLU A 400 15.53 -35.95 22.65
N LYS A 401 15.67 -37.27 22.47
CA LYS A 401 16.82 -37.95 21.85
C LYS A 401 16.82 -38.00 20.32
#